data_AF-A0A507QYS7-F1
#
_entry.id   AF-A0A507QYS7-F1
#
_cell.length_a   1.000
_cell.length_b   1.000
_cell.length_c   1.000
_cell.angle_alpha   90.00
_cell.angle_beta   90.00
_cell.angle_gamma   90.00
#
_symmetry.space_group_name_H-M   'P 1'
#
loop_
_entity.id
_entity.type
_entity.pdbx_description
1 polymer ?
#
loop_
_entity_poly.entity_id
_entity_poly.type
_entity_poly.pdbx_seq_one_letter_code
_entity_poly.pdbx_strand_id
1 'polypeptide(L)'
;MPPYRPCVSSKGHAQDLSRKGIYVHCIAPDPTAVEPFMRNQTEQTLNILKSANPNRGTGEPEEIAESIALPWKETNDWDLW
;
A
#
# COMPACT_ATOMS: atom_id res chain seq x y z
N MET A 1 -22.92 -36.50 -0.30
CA MET A 1 -22.21 -35.26 0.06
C MET A 1 -21.16 -35.01 -1.01
N PRO A 2 -21.12 -33.84 -1.67
CA PRO A 2 -20.05 -33.56 -2.62
C PRO A 2 -18.70 -33.47 -1.87
N PRO A 3 -17.58 -33.88 -2.49
CA PRO A 3 -16.27 -33.84 -1.83
C PRO A 3 -15.87 -32.39 -1.53
N TYR A 4 -15.30 -32.17 -0.33
CA TYR A 4 -14.72 -30.91 0.10
C TYR A 4 -13.63 -30.47 -0.89
N ARG A 5 -13.85 -29.38 -1.62
CA ARG A 5 -12.80 -28.74 -2.41
C ARG A 5 -12.04 -27.82 -1.46
N PRO A 6 -10.74 -28.03 -1.20
CA PRO A 6 -9.97 -27.06 -0.43
C PRO A 6 -9.93 -25.76 -1.25
N CYS A 7 -10.58 -24.72 -0.74
CA CYS A 7 -10.48 -23.37 -1.24
C CYS A 7 -9.14 -22.76 -0.80
N VAL A 8 -8.06 -23.26 -1.37
CA VAL A 8 -6.76 -22.58 -1.31
C VAL A 8 -6.26 -22.48 -2.75
N SER A 9 -6.56 -21.36 -3.38
CA SER A 9 -5.74 -20.94 -4.51
C SER A 9 -4.31 -20.82 -3.99
N SER A 10 -3.38 -21.52 -4.63
CA SER A 10 -1.94 -21.42 -4.35
C SER A 10 -1.34 -20.10 -4.83
N LYS A 11 -2.16 -19.23 -5.44
CA LYS A 11 -1.76 -17.98 -6.07
C LYS A 11 -2.21 -16.79 -5.23
N GLY A 12 -1.44 -15.70 -5.28
CA GLY A 12 -1.81 -14.45 -4.62
C GLY A 12 -3.06 -13.82 -5.24
N HIS A 13 -3.81 -13.02 -4.48
CA HIS A 13 -5.08 -12.42 -4.90
C HIS A 13 -5.03 -11.68 -6.25
N ALA A 14 -3.92 -11.02 -6.57
CA ALA A 14 -3.72 -10.38 -7.87
C ALA A 14 -3.79 -11.38 -9.04
N GLN A 15 -3.21 -12.57 -8.88
CA GLN A 15 -3.16 -13.59 -9.93
C GLN A 15 -4.50 -14.30 -10.12
N ASP A 16 -5.32 -14.40 -9.07
CA ASP A 16 -6.65 -15.00 -9.14
C ASP A 16 -7.67 -14.07 -9.82
N LEU A 17 -7.49 -12.76 -9.64
CA LEU A 17 -8.42 -11.73 -10.09
C LEU A 17 -8.05 -11.13 -11.45
N SER A 18 -6.82 -11.36 -11.94
CA SER A 18 -6.35 -10.87 -13.25
C SER A 18 -7.25 -11.29 -14.41
N ARG A 19 -7.74 -12.53 -14.41
CA ARG A 19 -8.66 -13.05 -15.45
C ARG A 19 -10.01 -12.33 -15.49
N LYS A 20 -10.34 -11.57 -14.46
CA LYS A 20 -11.56 -10.75 -14.37
C LYS A 20 -11.29 -9.27 -14.72
N GLY A 21 -10.08 -8.92 -15.12
CA GLY A 21 -9.67 -7.52 -15.35
C GLY A 21 -9.62 -6.69 -14.06
N ILE A 22 -9.49 -7.34 -12.89
CA ILE A 22 -9.39 -6.65 -11.60
C ILE A 22 -7.92 -6.59 -11.21
N TYR A 23 -7.40 -5.38 -11.10
CA TYR A 23 -6.04 -5.12 -10.65
C TYR A 23 -6.01 -4.94 -9.13
N VAL A 24 -5.04 -5.58 -8.48
CA VAL A 24 -4.85 -5.51 -7.03
C VAL A 24 -3.47 -4.91 -6.77
N HIS A 25 -3.46 -3.70 -6.22
CA HIS A 25 -2.24 -2.98 -5.84
C HIS A 25 -2.11 -2.90 -4.32
N CYS A 26 -0.87 -2.78 -3.85
CA CYS A 26 -0.55 -2.51 -2.46
C CYS A 26 0.38 -1.30 -2.40
N ILE A 27 0.12 -0.40 -1.48
CA ILE A 27 0.98 0.75 -1.19
C ILE A 27 1.45 0.57 0.25
N ALA A 28 2.76 0.55 0.42
CA ALA A 28 3.41 0.44 1.72
C ALA A 28 4.03 1.80 2.07
N PRO A 29 3.28 2.69 2.74
CA PRO A 29 3.79 3.99 3.14
C PRO A 29 4.71 3.88 4.35
N ASP A 30 5.61 4.85 4.47
CA ASP A 30 6.35 5.16 5.69
C ASP A 30 5.42 5.75 6.78
N PRO A 31 5.88 5.92 8.03
CA PRO A 31 5.09 6.54 9.09
C PRO A 31 4.53 7.89 8.64
N THR A 32 3.20 7.98 8.59
CA THR A 32 2.47 9.14 8.09
C THR A 32 2.15 10.09 9.23
N ALA A 33 2.31 11.39 9.01
CA ALA A 33 2.00 12.45 9.97
C ALA A 33 0.49 12.69 10.16
N VAL A 34 -0.31 11.62 10.28
CA VAL A 34 -1.75 11.72 10.57
C VAL A 34 -1.99 11.98 12.05
N GLU A 35 -3.06 12.71 12.37
CA GLU A 35 -3.38 13.10 13.75
C GLU A 35 -3.45 11.92 14.75
N PRO A 36 -4.07 10.76 14.42
CA PRO A 36 -4.07 9.60 15.32
C PRO A 36 -2.68 9.02 15.59
N PHE A 37 -1.79 9.11 14.60
CA PHE A 37 -0.40 8.67 14.74
C PHE A 37 0.35 9.66 15.64
N MET A 38 0.32 10.95 15.31
CA MET A 38 1.08 12.00 16.00
C MET A 38 0.68 12.18 17.47
N ARG A 39 -0.61 12.02 17.81
CA ARG A 39 -1.13 12.22 19.16
C ARG A 39 -0.44 11.38 20.25
N ASN A 40 0.05 10.19 19.90
CA ASN A 40 0.62 9.24 20.86
C ASN A 40 2.15 9.13 20.78
N GLN A 41 2.81 9.94 19.94
CA GLN A 41 4.26 9.88 19.78
C GLN A 41 4.97 10.90 20.65
N THR A 42 6.08 10.48 21.25
CA THR A 42 7.02 11.41 21.88
C THR A 42 7.96 12.01 20.84
N GLU A 43 8.55 13.17 21.11
CA GLU A 43 9.58 13.76 20.23
C GLU A 43 10.76 12.80 20.02
N GLN A 44 11.14 12.05 21.05
CA GLN A 44 12.20 11.04 20.95
C GLN A 44 11.83 9.94 19.95
N THR A 45 10.60 9.43 19.99
CA THR A 45 10.13 8.42 19.04
C THR A 45 10.11 8.97 17.61
N LEU A 46 9.62 10.19 17.42
CA LEU A 46 9.59 10.84 16.11
C LEU A 46 11.01 11.03 15.54
N ASN A 47 11.98 11.40 16.38
CA ASN A 47 13.37 11.56 15.95
C ASN A 47 14.01 10.23 15.55
N ILE A 48 13.70 9.14 16.26
CA ILE A 48 14.14 7.79 15.89
C ILE A 48 13.54 7.38 14.54
N LEU A 49 12.23 7.55 14.37
CA LEU A 49 11.54 7.20 13.12
C LEU A 49 12.07 8.00 11.93
N LYS A 50 12.31 9.30 12.10
CA LYS A 50 12.94 10.14 11.08
C LYS A 50 14.35 9.67 10.75
N SER A 51 15.14 9.27 11.75
CA SER A 51 16.51 8.77 11.50
C SER A 51 16.56 7.43 10.74
N ALA A 52 15.50 6.63 10.82
CA ALA A 52 15.38 5.35 10.13
C ALA A 52 15.04 5.50 8.63
N ASN A 53 14.53 6.66 8.22
CA ASN A 53 14.22 6.93 6.81
C ASN A 53 15.35 7.73 6.16
N PRO A 54 15.90 7.31 4.99
CA PRO A 54 16.86 8.11 4.21
C PRO A 54 16.40 9.54 3.92
N ASN A 55 15.08 9.74 3.74
CA ASN A 55 14.48 11.06 3.50
C ASN A 55 14.28 11.88 4.78
N ARG A 56 14.63 11.34 5.94
CA ARG A 56 14.66 11.99 7.27
C ARG A 56 13.35 12.63 7.73
N GLY A 57 12.22 12.20 7.16
CA GLY A 57 10.90 12.76 7.41
C GLY A 57 9.85 11.71 7.78
N THR A 58 8.69 12.20 8.19
CA THR A 58 7.42 11.47 8.19
C THR A 58 6.68 11.84 6.92
N GLY A 59 6.05 10.88 6.24
CA GLY A 59 5.30 11.18 5.02
C GLY A 59 4.05 12.01 5.35
N GLU A 60 3.70 12.95 4.48
CA GLU A 60 2.44 13.68 4.58
C GLU A 60 1.30 12.87 3.96
N PRO A 61 0.06 12.96 4.48
CA PRO A 61 -1.08 12.22 3.94
C PRO A 61 -1.30 12.44 2.44
N GLU A 62 -1.03 13.66 1.95
CA GLU A 62 -1.16 14.06 0.56
C GLU A 62 -0.19 13.28 -0.35
N GLU A 63 1.05 13.03 0.10
CA GLU A 63 2.05 12.28 -0.65
C GLU A 63 1.59 10.83 -0.88
N ILE A 64 0.93 10.24 0.10
CA ILE A 64 0.36 8.89 -0.01
C ILE A 64 -0.87 8.91 -0.90
N ALA A 65 -1.73 9.93 -0.79
CA ALA A 65 -2.92 10.05 -1.64
C ALA A 65 -2.55 10.13 -3.13
N GLU A 66 -1.49 10.86 -3.47
CA GLU A 66 -0.95 10.89 -4.84
C GLU A 66 -0.49 9.51 -5.30
N SER A 67 0.19 8.75 -4.44
CA SER A 67 0.61 7.38 -4.75
C SER A 67 -0.57 6.43 -4.97
N ILE A 68 -1.68 6.63 -4.23
CA ILE A 68 -2.93 5.87 -4.42
C ILE A 68 -3.57 6.24 -5.74
N ALA A 69 -3.57 7.51 -6.12
CA ALA A 69 -4.19 7.97 -7.37
C ALA A 69 -3.45 7.45 -8.61
N LEU A 70 -2.15 7.18 -8.52
CA LEU A 70 -1.35 6.68 -9.63
C LEU A 70 -1.97 5.43 -10.29
N PRO A 71 -2.16 4.28 -9.62
CA PRO A 71 -2.74 3.07 -10.21
C PRO A 71 -4.06 3.24 -10.99
N TRP A 72 -4.82 4.30 -10.71
CA TRP A 72 -6.12 4.56 -11.36
C TRP A 72 -6.02 5.41 -12.62
N LYS A 73 -4.86 6.01 -12.91
CA LYS A 73 -4.66 6.77 -14.15
C LYS A 73 -4.60 5.82 -15.33
N GLU A 74 -5.23 6.19 -16.45
CA GLU A 74 -5.16 5.43 -17.72
C GLU A 74 -3.73 5.13 -18.16
N THR A 75 -2.77 5.97 -17.76
CA THR A 75 -1.33 5.79 -18.01
C THR A 75 -0.68 4.63 -17.24
N ASN A 76 -1.38 3.99 -16.31
CA ASN A 76 -0.90 2.81 -15.59
C ASN A 76 -1.31 1.49 -16.26
N ASP A 77 -1.83 1.54 -17.49
CA ASP A 77 -1.95 0.36 -18.33
C ASP A 77 -0.55 -0.02 -18.87
N TRP A 78 0.06 -0.99 -18.21
CA TRP A 78 1.39 -1.48 -18.55
C TRP A 78 1.41 -2.34 -19.83
N ASP A 79 0.26 -2.55 -20.48
CA ASP A 79 0.14 -3.22 -21.80
C ASP A 79 0.40 -2.27 -22.99
N LEU A 80 0.71 -0.99 -22.75
CA LEU A 80 0.96 0.04 -23.77
C LEU A 80 2.46 0.29 -24.12
N TRP A 81 3.35 -0.64 -23.76
CA TRP A 81 4.79 -0.61 -24.13
C TRP A 81 5.21 -1.81 -24.97
#